data_AF-A0A2R7L7G1-F1
#
_entry.id   AF-A0A2R7L7G1-F1
#
_cell.length_a   1.000
_cell.length_b   1.000
_cell.length_c   1.000
_cell.angle_alpha   90.00
_cell.angle_beta   90.00
_cell.angle_gamma   90.00
#
_symmetry.space_group_name_H-M   'P 1'
#
loop_
_entity.id
_entity.type
_entity.pdbx_description
1 polymer ?
#
loop_
_entity_poly.entity_id
_entity_poly.type
_entity_poly.pdbx_seq_one_letter_code
_entity_poly.pdbx_strand_id
1 'polypeptide(L)'
;MIIDIWKQPAKGLTEETIGRTEEQILQKEIEIGFKFPALYKEHMKLQNGGLLWKSALNYNGEVNELLCNDARFDPIINSNGYKTLKDVLVEYMDKEKLENSSDTNFLYLDRLPILSTMNGHTILCFDYGYNVENEYETPEIVYFELECAENGYEERIRLKSYDELINNLVYYGYESTSFYIGIKSNESIDKIAELIDKSLELQLEAKTDDYYGWYNFEKWYLGKLKLNTSLLADIKLTPNQFLSNTFLFQNNKEFNYVIDIDLRLGVDSFQDNSNNLKSIIMEQFQPFLSNVDWTFLEIPFHKGNKIELEKIMQTF
;
A
#
# COMPACT_ATOMS: atom_id res chain seq x y z
N MET A 1 6.16 -6.39 -18.46
CA MET A 1 6.97 -6.12 -17.26
C MET A 1 6.01 -6.20 -16.09
N ILE A 2 6.36 -6.93 -15.03
CA ILE A 2 5.51 -7.06 -13.83
C ILE A 2 5.74 -5.82 -12.98
N ILE A 3 4.66 -5.20 -12.50
CA ILE A 3 4.70 -3.98 -11.70
C ILE A 3 5.14 -4.39 -10.29
N ASP A 4 6.12 -3.69 -9.74
CA ASP A 4 6.48 -3.84 -8.33
C ASP A 4 5.40 -3.18 -7.46
N ILE A 5 4.68 -3.96 -6.67
CA ILE A 5 3.61 -3.46 -5.80
C ILE A 5 4.12 -3.01 -4.42
N TRP A 6 5.38 -3.27 -4.12
CA TRP A 6 5.96 -3.12 -2.80
C TRP A 6 6.47 -1.70 -2.55
N LYS A 7 6.25 -1.20 -1.33
CA LYS A 7 7.09 -0.12 -0.78
C LYS A 7 8.43 -0.76 -0.41
N GLN A 8 9.51 -0.40 -1.10
CA GLN A 8 10.81 -0.97 -0.79
C GLN A 8 11.35 -0.45 0.55
N PRO A 9 12.03 -1.29 1.34
CA PRO A 9 12.57 -0.86 2.61
C PRO A 9 13.67 0.19 2.41
N ALA A 10 13.53 1.35 3.05
CA ALA A 10 14.50 2.44 2.97
C ALA A 10 15.90 2.02 3.44
N LYS A 11 15.98 1.11 4.43
CA LYS A 11 17.23 0.54 4.95
C LYS A 11 17.84 -0.58 4.09
N GLY A 12 17.20 -0.91 2.97
CA GLY A 12 17.65 -1.97 2.06
C GLY A 12 16.97 -3.31 2.34
N LEU A 13 17.10 -4.23 1.38
CA LEU A 13 16.58 -5.59 1.51
C LEU A 13 17.43 -6.40 2.49
N THR A 14 16.75 -7.13 3.37
CA THR A 14 17.31 -8.08 4.34
C THR A 14 17.05 -9.50 3.87
N GLU A 15 17.60 -10.50 4.56
CA GLU A 15 17.28 -11.92 4.30
C GLU A 15 15.77 -12.22 4.44
N GLU A 16 15.07 -11.45 5.27
CA GLU A 16 13.62 -11.60 5.49
C GLU A 16 12.79 -10.99 4.35
N THR A 17 13.27 -9.90 3.74
CA THR A 17 12.51 -9.09 2.77
C THR A 17 12.96 -9.28 1.33
N ILE A 18 14.17 -9.79 1.08
CA ILE A 18 14.64 -10.08 -0.28
C ILE A 18 13.71 -11.10 -0.96
N GLY A 19 13.46 -10.92 -2.25
CA GLY A 19 12.61 -11.83 -3.02
C GLY A 19 12.99 -13.31 -2.88
N ARG A 20 11.99 -14.19 -2.98
CA ARG A 20 12.16 -15.65 -2.87
C ARG A 20 12.52 -16.26 -4.22
N THR A 21 13.33 -17.32 -4.20
CA THR A 21 13.59 -18.13 -5.40
C THR A 21 12.41 -19.05 -5.71
N GLU A 22 12.38 -19.61 -6.92
CA GLU A 22 11.36 -20.60 -7.30
C GLU A 22 11.37 -21.82 -6.38
N GLU A 23 12.55 -22.28 -5.96
CA GLU A 23 12.68 -23.43 -5.05
C GLU A 23 12.09 -23.11 -3.67
N GLN A 24 12.31 -21.90 -3.16
CA GLN A 24 11.74 -21.47 -1.88
C GLN A 24 10.22 -21.35 -1.95
N ILE A 25 9.69 -20.80 -3.04
CA ILE A 25 8.24 -20.72 -3.27
C ILE A 25 7.64 -22.12 -3.41
N LEU A 26 8.24 -23.00 -4.21
CA LEU A 26 7.80 -24.39 -4.38
C LEU A 26 7.81 -25.16 -3.05
N GLN A 27 8.85 -24.98 -2.23
CA GLN A 27 8.91 -25.61 -0.92
C GLN A 27 7.73 -25.16 -0.04
N LYS A 28 7.32 -23.90 -0.13
CA LYS A 28 6.15 -23.40 0.57
C LYS A 28 4.84 -23.95 -0.01
N GLU A 29 4.72 -24.05 -1.34
CA GLU A 29 3.56 -24.69 -2.00
C GLU A 29 3.38 -26.15 -1.55
N ILE A 30 4.49 -26.90 -1.43
CA ILE A 30 4.48 -28.28 -0.92
C ILE A 30 4.04 -28.31 0.55
N GLU A 31 4.50 -27.36 1.36
CA GLU A 31 4.15 -27.27 2.78
C GLU A 31 2.66 -26.99 3.00
N ILE A 32 2.06 -26.10 2.21
CA ILE A 32 0.64 -25.74 2.33
C ILE A 32 -0.28 -26.68 1.53
N GLY A 33 0.27 -27.51 0.64
CA GLY A 33 -0.49 -28.44 -0.20
C GLY A 33 -1.15 -27.81 -1.43
N PHE A 34 -0.90 -26.52 -1.70
CA PHE A 34 -1.53 -25.76 -2.78
C PHE A 34 -0.50 -24.96 -3.58
N LYS A 35 -0.81 -24.72 -4.86
CA LYS A 35 0.02 -23.88 -5.73
C LYS A 35 -0.43 -22.43 -5.66
N PHE A 36 0.52 -21.52 -5.42
CA PHE A 36 0.22 -20.11 -5.44
C PHE A 36 -0.12 -19.59 -6.85
N PRO A 37 -0.96 -18.55 -6.95
CA PRO A 37 -1.21 -17.85 -8.21
C PRO A 37 0.09 -17.37 -8.86
N ALA A 38 0.16 -17.44 -10.20
CA ALA A 38 1.37 -17.09 -10.93
C ALA A 38 1.83 -15.65 -10.64
N LEU A 39 0.92 -14.68 -10.65
CA LEU A 39 1.24 -13.28 -10.37
C LEU A 39 1.75 -13.08 -8.93
N TYR A 40 1.19 -13.78 -7.95
CA TYR A 40 1.68 -13.73 -6.57
C TYR A 40 3.13 -14.21 -6.48
N LYS A 41 3.46 -15.33 -7.14
CA LYS A 41 4.83 -15.85 -7.15
C LYS A 41 5.82 -14.84 -7.72
N GLU A 42 5.43 -14.16 -8.80
CA GLU A 42 6.27 -13.12 -9.40
C GLU A 42 6.47 -11.93 -8.45
N HIS A 43 5.44 -11.48 -7.72
CA HIS A 43 5.60 -10.44 -6.70
C HIS A 43 6.51 -10.90 -5.56
N MET A 44 6.39 -12.15 -5.10
CA MET A 44 7.23 -12.69 -4.03
C MET A 44 8.70 -12.88 -4.46
N LYS A 45 8.99 -12.97 -5.76
CA LYS A 45 10.37 -12.94 -6.30
C LYS A 45 10.98 -11.54 -6.31
N LEU A 46 10.16 -10.49 -6.28
CA LEU A 46 10.64 -9.09 -6.21
C LEU A 46 10.96 -8.71 -4.76
N GLN A 47 10.03 -8.98 -3.84
CA GLN A 47 10.17 -8.75 -2.41
C GLN A 47 9.35 -9.81 -1.65
N ASN A 48 9.89 -10.34 -0.56
CA ASN A 48 9.23 -11.38 0.24
C ASN A 48 8.25 -10.74 1.24
N GLY A 49 7.11 -10.26 0.75
CA GLY A 49 6.11 -9.60 1.58
C GLY A 49 6.50 -8.17 1.97
N GLY A 50 5.63 -7.52 2.73
CA GLY A 50 5.83 -6.14 3.19
C GLY A 50 4.67 -5.20 2.83
N LEU A 51 4.92 -3.91 3.03
CA LEU A 51 3.94 -2.86 2.80
C LEU A 51 3.71 -2.67 1.31
N LEU A 52 2.47 -2.38 0.93
CA LEU A 52 2.08 -2.08 -0.44
C LEU A 52 2.04 -0.58 -0.67
N TRP A 53 2.29 -0.15 -1.92
CA TRP A 53 2.00 1.22 -2.32
C TRP A 53 0.49 1.49 -2.27
N LYS A 54 -0.32 0.56 -2.77
CA LYS A 54 -1.78 0.68 -2.84
C LYS A 54 -2.42 -0.20 -1.77
N SER A 55 -3.01 0.43 -0.76
CA SER A 55 -3.49 -0.24 0.46
C SER A 55 -5.02 -0.28 0.61
N ALA A 56 -5.76 0.32 -0.31
CA ALA A 56 -7.22 0.29 -0.31
C ALA A 56 -7.75 -0.53 -1.48
N LEU A 57 -8.96 -1.09 -1.33
CA LEU A 57 -9.61 -1.89 -2.35
C LEU A 57 -10.82 -1.16 -2.92
N ASN A 58 -10.88 -1.02 -4.24
CA ASN A 58 -12.11 -0.65 -4.94
C ASN A 58 -12.93 -1.91 -5.23
N TYR A 59 -14.02 -2.10 -4.50
CA TYR A 59 -14.89 -3.26 -4.62
C TYR A 59 -16.34 -2.82 -4.77
N ASN A 60 -17.00 -3.29 -5.84
CA ASN A 60 -18.39 -2.94 -6.18
C ASN A 60 -18.66 -1.42 -6.26
N GLY A 61 -17.65 -0.63 -6.66
CA GLY A 61 -17.76 0.83 -6.78
C GLY A 61 -17.57 1.57 -5.45
N GLU A 62 -17.29 0.86 -4.36
CA GLU A 62 -16.92 1.43 -3.08
C GLU A 62 -15.43 1.22 -2.83
N VAL A 63 -14.74 2.27 -2.37
CA VAL A 63 -13.36 2.17 -1.94
C VAL A 63 -13.30 2.13 -0.43
N ASN A 64 -12.67 1.09 0.11
CA ASN A 64 -12.45 0.91 1.53
C ASN A 64 -10.98 0.62 1.79
N GLU A 65 -10.46 1.11 2.91
CA GLU A 65 -9.13 0.73 3.39
C GLU A 65 -9.13 -0.78 3.63
N LEU A 66 -8.19 -1.48 2.99
CA LEU A 66 -8.04 -2.94 3.15
C LEU A 66 -6.85 -3.27 4.05
N LEU A 67 -5.75 -2.55 3.86
CA LEU A 67 -4.52 -2.68 4.63
C LEU A 67 -4.30 -1.36 5.41
N CYS A 68 -4.63 -1.36 6.71
CA CYS A 68 -4.43 -0.21 7.60
C CYS A 68 -3.39 -0.51 8.70
N ASN A 69 -2.81 0.55 9.28
CA ASN A 69 -1.94 0.48 10.47
C ASN A 69 -0.76 -0.52 10.34
N ASP A 70 0.10 -0.39 9.33
CA ASP A 70 1.22 -1.32 9.08
C ASP A 70 0.83 -2.73 8.55
N ALA A 71 -0.43 -2.94 8.17
CA ALA A 71 -0.85 -4.16 7.50
C ALA A 71 -0.03 -4.39 6.20
N ARG A 72 0.45 -5.62 6.05
CA ARG A 72 1.40 -6.03 5.01
C ARG A 72 1.01 -7.38 4.45
N PHE A 73 1.40 -7.69 3.21
CA PHE A 73 1.39 -9.10 2.80
C PHE A 73 2.47 -9.85 3.55
N ASP A 74 2.12 -11.06 4.00
CA ASP A 74 3.01 -11.81 4.86
C ASP A 74 4.17 -12.41 4.06
N PRO A 75 5.37 -12.44 4.65
CA PRO A 75 6.52 -13.09 4.03
C PRO A 75 6.31 -14.60 3.92
N ILE A 76 6.83 -15.21 2.86
CA ILE A 76 7.07 -16.65 2.84
C ILE A 76 8.25 -16.94 3.79
N ILE A 77 7.91 -17.43 4.97
CA ILE A 77 8.86 -17.86 6.01
C ILE A 77 8.95 -19.39 6.06
N ASN A 78 10.15 -19.87 6.39
CA ASN A 78 10.47 -21.29 6.53
C ASN A 78 10.13 -21.86 7.92
N SER A 79 9.57 -21.06 8.84
CA SER A 79 9.36 -21.41 10.25
C SER A 79 7.89 -21.65 10.62
N ASN A 80 7.69 -22.24 11.82
CA ASN A 80 6.41 -22.61 12.42
C ASN A 80 5.56 -21.39 12.83
N GLY A 81 5.03 -20.65 11.85
CA GLY A 81 3.93 -19.70 12.05
C GLY A 81 2.59 -20.28 11.62
N TYR A 82 1.51 -19.49 11.77
CA TYR A 82 0.21 -19.82 11.19
C TYR A 82 0.33 -19.90 9.66
N LYS A 83 -0.17 -20.97 9.08
CA LYS A 83 -0.12 -21.22 7.62
C LYS A 83 -1.48 -21.06 7.00
N THR A 84 -2.51 -21.44 7.74
CA THR A 84 -3.90 -21.42 7.32
C THR A 84 -4.76 -20.69 8.34
N LEU A 85 -5.95 -20.25 7.93
CA LEU A 85 -6.92 -19.65 8.85
C LEU A 85 -7.26 -20.60 10.01
N LYS A 86 -7.26 -21.93 9.76
CA LYS A 86 -7.46 -22.93 10.82
C LYS A 86 -6.46 -22.77 11.96
N ASP A 87 -5.18 -22.58 11.64
CA ASP A 87 -4.11 -22.47 12.64
C ASP A 87 -4.35 -21.25 13.56
N VAL A 88 -4.91 -20.17 13.01
CA VAL A 88 -5.32 -18.99 13.78
C VAL A 88 -6.55 -19.33 14.64
N LEU A 89 -7.62 -19.81 14.02
CA LEU A 89 -8.91 -19.98 14.70
C LEU A 89 -8.88 -21.00 15.84
N VAL A 90 -8.06 -22.06 15.76
CA VAL A 90 -7.95 -23.04 16.85
C VAL A 90 -7.31 -22.48 18.12
N GLU A 91 -6.62 -21.34 18.05
CA GLU A 91 -6.08 -20.66 19.23
C GLU A 91 -7.09 -19.74 19.92
N TYR A 92 -8.05 -19.19 19.16
CA TYR A 92 -9.03 -18.22 19.65
C TYR A 92 -10.43 -18.82 19.89
N MET A 93 -10.75 -19.94 19.24
CA MET A 93 -12.06 -20.58 19.30
C MET A 93 -11.97 -22.02 19.80
N ASP A 94 -12.96 -22.40 20.62
CA ASP A 94 -13.15 -23.80 20.99
C ASP A 94 -13.42 -24.66 19.75
N LYS A 95 -12.82 -25.85 19.71
CA LYS A 95 -12.90 -26.75 18.55
C LYS A 95 -14.34 -27.13 18.18
N GLU A 96 -15.19 -27.41 19.16
CA GLU A 96 -16.59 -27.78 18.91
C GLU A 96 -17.36 -26.59 18.33
N LYS A 97 -17.07 -25.37 18.78
CA LYS A 97 -17.64 -24.15 18.19
C LYS A 97 -17.17 -23.94 16.77
N LEU A 98 -15.89 -24.17 16.50
CA LEU A 98 -15.31 -24.01 15.17
C LEU A 98 -15.93 -25.01 14.19
N GLU A 99 -16.06 -26.28 14.57
CA GLU A 99 -16.67 -27.33 13.74
C GLU A 99 -18.15 -27.06 13.41
N ASN A 100 -18.85 -26.28 14.23
CA ASN A 100 -20.26 -25.89 14.04
C ASN A 100 -20.43 -24.43 13.59
N SER A 101 -19.36 -23.74 13.19
CA SER A 101 -19.37 -22.31 12.85
C SER A 101 -19.85 -22.00 11.43
N SER A 102 -20.03 -23.02 10.58
CA SER A 102 -20.41 -22.83 9.18
C SER A 102 -21.85 -23.24 8.93
N ASP A 103 -22.58 -22.41 8.19
CA ASP A 103 -23.91 -22.73 7.65
C ASP A 103 -23.86 -23.66 6.42
N THR A 104 -22.66 -24.04 5.97
CA THR A 104 -22.46 -24.90 4.81
C THR A 104 -22.14 -26.33 5.25
N ASN A 105 -22.43 -27.30 4.36
CA ASN A 105 -22.15 -28.72 4.63
C ASN A 105 -20.63 -29.05 4.62
N PHE A 106 -19.78 -28.08 4.29
CA PHE A 106 -18.35 -28.27 4.08
C PHE A 106 -17.57 -27.19 4.84
N LEU A 107 -16.63 -27.61 5.70
CA LEU A 107 -15.76 -26.68 6.43
C LEU A 107 -14.33 -27.20 6.41
N TYR A 108 -13.59 -26.81 5.37
CA TYR A 108 -12.21 -27.22 5.12
C TYR A 108 -11.25 -26.05 5.32
N LEU A 109 -11.08 -25.61 6.57
CA LEU A 109 -10.25 -24.45 6.90
C LEU A 109 -8.75 -24.61 6.54
N ASP A 110 -8.28 -25.84 6.34
CA ASP A 110 -6.93 -26.12 5.81
C ASP A 110 -6.77 -25.62 4.35
N ARG A 111 -7.87 -25.39 3.62
CA ARG A 111 -7.91 -24.83 2.26
C ARG A 111 -7.84 -23.30 2.23
N LEU A 112 -7.58 -22.67 3.37
CA LEU A 112 -7.40 -21.22 3.50
C LEU A 112 -5.95 -20.83 3.86
N PRO A 113 -4.94 -21.04 3.01
CA PRO A 113 -3.60 -20.49 3.23
C PRO A 113 -3.62 -18.97 3.42
N ILE A 114 -2.89 -18.48 4.41
CA ILE A 114 -2.83 -17.06 4.75
C ILE A 114 -1.97 -16.32 3.73
N LEU A 115 -2.51 -15.21 3.22
CA LEU A 115 -1.82 -14.19 2.43
C LEU A 115 -1.37 -13.02 3.32
N SER A 116 -2.20 -12.62 4.29
CA SER A 116 -1.88 -11.55 5.23
C SER A 116 -2.64 -11.72 6.53
N THR A 117 -1.95 -11.55 7.65
CA THR A 117 -2.55 -11.56 9.00
C THR A 117 -3.06 -10.19 9.45
N MET A 118 -2.86 -9.10 8.69
CA MET A 118 -3.37 -7.73 8.92
C MET A 118 -3.61 -7.37 10.40
N ASN A 119 -2.51 -7.31 11.17
CA ASN A 119 -2.46 -6.99 12.61
C ASN A 119 -3.19 -7.95 13.56
N GLY A 120 -3.60 -9.12 13.10
CA GLY A 120 -4.24 -10.18 13.88
C GLY A 120 -5.75 -10.04 14.03
N HIS A 121 -6.31 -8.90 13.65
CA HIS A 121 -7.76 -8.63 13.72
C HIS A 121 -8.49 -9.12 12.47
N THR A 122 -7.80 -9.12 11.33
CA THR A 122 -8.37 -9.44 10.04
C THR A 122 -7.39 -10.30 9.26
N ILE A 123 -7.88 -11.28 8.50
CA ILE A 123 -7.03 -12.25 7.80
C ILE A 123 -7.43 -12.31 6.33
N LEU A 124 -6.44 -12.14 5.44
CA LEU A 124 -6.59 -12.33 4.01
C LEU A 124 -6.06 -13.71 3.64
N CYS A 125 -6.87 -14.51 2.94
CA CYS A 125 -6.56 -15.88 2.59
C CYS A 125 -6.64 -16.11 1.07
N PHE A 126 -5.84 -17.05 0.59
CA PHE A 126 -6.15 -17.78 -0.64
C PHE A 126 -7.19 -18.84 -0.30
N ASP A 127 -8.34 -18.82 -0.97
CA ASP A 127 -9.41 -19.79 -0.77
C ASP A 127 -9.42 -20.82 -1.90
N TYR A 128 -9.03 -22.05 -1.58
CA TYR A 128 -9.07 -23.20 -2.50
C TYR A 128 -10.37 -24.00 -2.37
N GLY A 129 -11.44 -23.39 -1.86
CA GLY A 129 -12.76 -24.01 -1.72
C GLY A 129 -13.01 -24.54 -0.31
N TYR A 130 -12.90 -23.69 0.70
CA TYR A 130 -13.09 -24.07 2.11
C TYR A 130 -14.54 -24.48 2.43
N ASN A 131 -15.51 -23.95 1.67
CA ASN A 131 -16.95 -24.15 1.89
C ASN A 131 -17.64 -24.97 0.78
N VAL A 132 -16.84 -25.64 -0.07
CA VAL A 132 -17.33 -26.51 -1.15
C VAL A 132 -16.70 -27.89 -1.08
N GLU A 133 -17.34 -28.87 -1.70
CA GLU A 133 -16.86 -30.26 -1.72
C GLU A 133 -15.48 -30.39 -2.38
N ASN A 134 -15.31 -29.81 -3.56
CA ASN A 134 -14.13 -29.97 -4.40
C ASN A 134 -13.22 -28.74 -4.36
N GLU A 135 -11.92 -28.98 -4.34
CA GLU A 135 -10.89 -27.94 -4.33
C GLU A 135 -10.86 -27.16 -5.65
N TYR A 136 -10.60 -25.86 -5.54
CA TYR A 136 -10.33 -25.01 -6.69
C TYR A 136 -8.88 -25.20 -7.15
N GLU A 137 -8.66 -25.23 -8.46
CA GLU A 137 -7.30 -25.19 -9.02
C GLU A 137 -6.68 -23.79 -8.89
N THR A 138 -7.50 -22.75 -9.05
CA THR A 138 -7.11 -21.35 -8.86
C THR A 138 -7.84 -20.81 -7.63
N PRO A 139 -7.12 -20.27 -6.63
CA PRO A 139 -7.77 -19.78 -5.43
C PRO A 139 -8.50 -18.47 -5.69
N GLU A 140 -9.63 -18.32 -5.01
CA GLU A 140 -10.24 -17.02 -4.77
C GLU A 140 -9.48 -16.28 -3.65
N ILE A 141 -9.75 -15.00 -3.46
CA ILE A 141 -9.22 -14.24 -2.32
C ILE A 141 -10.37 -13.92 -1.38
N VAL A 142 -10.19 -14.25 -0.10
CA VAL A 142 -11.21 -14.02 0.92
C VAL A 142 -10.62 -13.23 2.08
N TYR A 143 -11.37 -12.24 2.54
CA TYR A 143 -11.06 -11.44 3.72
C TYR A 143 -11.98 -11.83 4.87
N PHE A 144 -11.37 -12.13 6.02
CA PHE A 144 -12.07 -12.45 7.26
C PHE A 144 -11.83 -11.37 8.31
N GLU A 145 -12.91 -10.92 8.95
CA GLU A 145 -12.90 -10.13 10.18
C GLU A 145 -12.99 -11.08 11.38
N LEU A 146 -12.08 -10.96 12.35
CA LEU A 146 -12.05 -11.83 13.53
C LEU A 146 -12.53 -11.12 14.80
N GLU A 147 -12.15 -9.86 15.00
CA GLU A 147 -12.37 -9.17 16.28
C GLU A 147 -13.85 -8.83 16.50
N CYS A 148 -14.50 -8.31 15.45
CA CYS A 148 -15.90 -7.86 15.54
C CYS A 148 -16.92 -8.93 15.13
N ALA A 149 -16.48 -10.16 14.85
CA ALA A 149 -17.35 -11.23 14.38
C ALA A 149 -18.08 -11.92 15.56
N GLU A 150 -19.42 -11.96 15.51
CA GLU A 150 -20.23 -12.57 16.58
C GLU A 150 -19.92 -14.05 16.81
N ASN A 151 -19.56 -14.77 15.75
CA ASN A 151 -19.23 -16.20 15.76
C ASN A 151 -17.71 -16.46 15.69
N GLY A 152 -16.87 -15.47 16.00
CA GLY A 152 -15.41 -15.59 16.04
C GLY A 152 -14.68 -15.31 14.72
N TYR A 153 -15.33 -15.49 13.56
CA TYR A 153 -14.85 -14.97 12.28
C TYR A 153 -16.02 -14.71 11.31
N GLU A 154 -15.85 -13.74 10.42
CA GLU A 154 -16.84 -13.36 9.41
C GLU A 154 -16.16 -13.04 8.07
N GLU A 155 -16.60 -13.69 6.99
CA GLU A 155 -16.21 -13.33 5.63
C GLU A 155 -16.82 -11.99 5.24
N ARG A 156 -15.99 -10.99 4.88
CA ARG A 156 -16.46 -9.66 4.44
C ARG A 156 -16.33 -9.44 2.95
N ILE A 157 -15.28 -9.99 2.33
CA ILE A 157 -14.93 -9.73 0.93
C ILE A 157 -14.52 -11.04 0.28
N ARG A 158 -14.97 -11.25 -0.96
CA ARG A 158 -14.56 -12.34 -1.84
C ARG A 158 -14.24 -11.79 -3.22
N LEU A 159 -13.06 -12.13 -3.73
CA LEU A 159 -12.60 -11.79 -5.08
C LEU A 159 -12.26 -13.08 -5.81
N LYS A 160 -12.42 -13.11 -7.13
CA LYS A 160 -12.26 -14.32 -7.95
C LYS A 160 -10.81 -14.77 -8.08
N SER A 161 -9.84 -13.88 -7.86
CA SER A 161 -8.42 -14.21 -7.97
C SER A 161 -7.51 -13.16 -7.33
N TYR A 162 -6.23 -13.54 -7.17
CA TYR A 162 -5.17 -12.61 -6.79
C TYR A 162 -4.97 -11.49 -7.82
N ASP A 163 -5.10 -11.78 -9.11
CA ASP A 163 -5.04 -10.77 -10.16
C ASP A 163 -6.16 -9.73 -10.01
N GLU A 164 -7.38 -10.16 -9.66
CA GLU A 164 -8.49 -9.23 -9.37
C GLU A 164 -8.19 -8.36 -8.14
N LEU A 165 -7.61 -8.93 -7.09
CA LEU A 165 -7.15 -8.15 -5.93
C LEU A 165 -6.18 -7.06 -6.37
N ILE A 166 -5.08 -7.43 -7.03
CA ILE A 166 -4.03 -6.47 -7.41
C ILE A 166 -4.54 -5.38 -8.36
N ASN A 167 -5.41 -5.73 -9.32
CA ASN A 167 -5.96 -4.76 -10.27
C ASN A 167 -6.94 -3.76 -9.62
N ASN A 168 -7.56 -4.14 -8.49
CA ASN A 168 -8.51 -3.29 -7.78
C ASN A 168 -7.91 -2.57 -6.57
N LEU A 169 -6.64 -2.82 -6.24
CA LEU A 169 -5.93 -2.04 -5.24
C LEU A 169 -5.70 -0.61 -5.75
N VAL A 170 -5.96 0.37 -4.89
CA VAL A 170 -5.83 1.79 -5.17
C VAL A 170 -5.05 2.50 -4.06
N TYR A 171 -4.38 3.58 -4.42
CA TYR A 171 -3.67 4.45 -3.48
C TYR A 171 -4.71 5.32 -2.77
N TYR A 172 -5.18 4.90 -1.60
CA TYR A 172 -6.22 5.57 -0.80
C TYR A 172 -6.10 5.11 0.67
N GLY A 173 -6.70 5.84 1.59
CA GLY A 173 -6.69 5.66 3.03
C GLY A 173 -5.57 6.36 3.80
N TYR A 174 -5.54 6.15 5.11
CA TYR A 174 -4.60 6.74 6.08
C TYR A 174 -3.13 6.78 5.64
N GLU A 175 -2.64 5.78 4.90
CA GLU A 175 -1.25 5.70 4.42
C GLU A 175 -1.00 6.30 3.02
N SER A 176 -2.06 6.85 2.41
CA SER A 176 -2.06 7.30 1.03
C SER A 176 -2.43 8.78 0.90
N THR A 177 -1.85 9.62 1.77
CA THR A 177 -2.30 11.01 1.92
C THR A 177 -1.68 12.03 0.98
N SER A 178 -0.60 11.62 0.31
CA SER A 178 0.24 12.53 -0.43
C SER A 178 -0.01 12.48 -1.93
N PHE A 179 0.33 13.55 -2.63
CA PHE A 179 0.56 13.49 -4.07
C PHE A 179 2.06 13.36 -4.31
N TYR A 180 2.46 12.46 -5.21
CA TYR A 180 3.88 12.30 -5.54
C TYR A 180 4.17 12.74 -6.96
N ILE A 181 5.15 13.63 -7.10
CA ILE A 181 5.66 14.11 -8.38
C ILE A 181 7.09 13.63 -8.55
N GLY A 182 7.36 12.87 -9.61
CA GLY A 182 8.71 12.48 -10.00
C GLY A 182 9.35 13.57 -10.83
N ILE A 183 10.61 13.88 -10.55
CA ILE A 183 11.41 14.85 -11.31
C ILE A 183 12.62 14.16 -11.89
N LYS A 184 12.81 14.34 -13.19
CA LYS A 184 13.99 13.89 -13.93
C LYS A 184 14.88 15.09 -14.19
N SER A 185 16.06 15.09 -13.60
CA SER A 185 17.00 16.20 -13.72
C SER A 185 18.43 15.75 -13.47
N ASN A 186 19.37 16.39 -14.17
CA ASN A 186 20.80 16.24 -13.94
C ASN A 186 21.35 17.28 -12.94
N GLU A 187 20.52 18.23 -12.50
CA GLU A 187 20.89 19.21 -11.48
C GLU A 187 20.94 18.56 -10.09
N SER A 188 21.71 19.14 -9.18
CA SER A 188 21.76 18.68 -7.78
C SER A 188 20.42 18.95 -7.06
N ILE A 189 20.14 18.17 -6.02
CA ILE A 189 18.94 18.38 -5.18
C ILE A 189 18.90 19.81 -4.59
N ASP A 190 20.07 20.37 -4.25
CA ASP A 190 20.18 21.75 -3.74
C ASP A 190 19.69 22.77 -4.78
N LYS A 191 20.04 22.60 -6.05
CA LYS A 191 19.56 23.47 -7.14
C LYS A 191 18.06 23.28 -7.40
N ILE A 192 17.56 22.05 -7.31
CA ILE A 192 16.11 21.80 -7.43
C ILE A 192 15.37 22.48 -6.27
N ALA A 193 15.89 22.41 -5.04
CA ALA A 193 15.32 23.09 -3.89
C ALA A 193 15.32 24.62 -4.08
N GLU A 194 16.43 25.21 -4.54
CA GLU A 194 16.50 26.65 -4.86
C GLU A 194 15.47 27.06 -5.93
N LEU A 195 15.25 26.22 -6.94
CA LEU A 195 14.24 26.46 -7.97
C LEU A 195 12.83 26.41 -7.37
N ILE A 196 12.54 25.47 -6.46
CA ILE A 196 11.25 25.41 -5.76
C ILE A 196 11.06 26.66 -4.90
N ASP A 197 12.04 27.01 -4.06
CA ASP A 197 12.00 28.19 -3.20
C ASP A 197 11.71 29.47 -3.98
N LYS A 198 12.40 29.65 -5.11
CA LYS A 198 12.19 30.81 -5.97
C LYS A 198 10.82 30.79 -6.67
N SER A 199 10.38 29.63 -7.13
CA SER A 199 9.16 29.51 -7.95
C SER A 199 7.88 29.57 -7.11
N LEU A 200 7.94 29.12 -5.86
CA LEU A 200 6.81 29.03 -4.94
C LEU A 200 6.88 30.03 -3.79
N GLU A 201 7.91 30.89 -3.77
CA GLU A 201 8.20 31.83 -2.66
C GLU A 201 8.25 31.12 -1.30
N LEU A 202 8.97 30.00 -1.27
CA LEU A 202 9.14 29.15 -0.09
C LEU A 202 10.55 29.25 0.47
N GLN A 203 10.70 28.70 1.67
CA GLN A 203 12.00 28.43 2.27
C GLN A 203 12.03 26.98 2.71
N LEU A 204 12.56 26.12 1.84
CA LEU A 204 12.79 24.72 2.10
C LEU A 204 13.96 24.58 3.10
N GLU A 205 13.68 23.89 4.21
CA GLU A 205 14.68 23.55 5.21
C GLU A 205 15.36 22.23 4.82
N ALA A 206 16.70 22.26 4.74
CA ALA A 206 17.47 21.04 4.58
C ALA A 206 17.31 20.13 5.81
N LYS A 207 17.14 18.84 5.55
CA LYS A 207 17.02 17.75 6.51
C LYS A 207 18.02 16.66 6.14
N THR A 208 18.40 15.88 7.14
CA THR A 208 19.17 14.65 7.00
C THR A 208 18.33 13.49 7.51
N ASP A 209 18.76 12.25 7.30
CA ASP A 209 18.18 11.11 8.01
C ASP A 209 18.21 11.38 9.53
N ASP A 210 17.07 11.16 10.18
CA ASP A 210 16.89 11.29 11.63
C ASP A 210 17.03 9.94 12.35
N TYR A 211 17.43 8.89 11.62
CA TYR A 211 17.60 7.51 12.06
C TYR A 211 16.29 6.79 12.44
N TYR A 212 15.12 7.42 12.27
CA TYR A 212 13.81 6.80 12.46
C TYR A 212 13.32 6.01 11.24
N GLY A 213 14.08 6.01 10.14
CA GLY A 213 14.06 4.93 9.13
C GLY A 213 13.10 5.09 7.96
N TRP A 214 12.29 6.15 7.91
CA TRP A 214 11.42 6.45 6.77
C TRP A 214 12.15 7.21 5.65
N TYR A 215 13.15 8.03 6.00
CA TYR A 215 13.92 8.85 5.06
C TYR A 215 15.42 8.53 5.15
N ASN A 216 15.84 7.44 4.49
CA ASN A 216 17.25 7.05 4.42
C ASN A 216 17.98 7.78 3.28
N PHE A 217 18.14 9.09 3.41
CA PHE A 217 18.79 9.96 2.43
C PHE A 217 19.90 10.78 3.10
N GLU A 218 20.98 11.06 2.37
CA GLU A 218 22.04 11.97 2.84
C GLU A 218 21.48 13.37 3.09
N LYS A 219 20.64 13.85 2.18
CA LYS A 219 19.98 15.14 2.27
C LYS A 219 18.61 15.08 1.60
N TRP A 220 17.64 15.73 2.21
CA TRP A 220 16.33 16.02 1.64
C TRP A 220 15.84 17.38 2.16
N TYR A 221 14.71 17.86 1.65
CA TYR A 221 14.20 19.20 1.99
C TYR A 221 12.75 19.14 2.42
N LEU A 222 12.38 19.97 3.40
CA LEU A 222 11.01 20.12 3.90
C LEU A 222 10.61 21.59 3.87
N GLY A 223 9.39 21.88 3.41
CA GLY A 223 8.79 23.20 3.59
C GLY A 223 7.27 23.12 3.69
N LYS A 224 6.66 24.28 3.91
CA LYS A 224 5.21 24.42 4.03
C LYS A 224 4.69 25.37 2.98
N LEU A 225 3.82 24.89 2.10
CA LEU A 225 3.14 25.70 1.10
C LEU A 225 1.72 25.99 1.54
N LYS A 226 1.37 27.26 1.55
CA LYS A 226 0.00 27.71 1.72
C LYS A 226 -0.72 27.68 0.38
N LEU A 227 -1.57 26.68 0.17
CA LEU A 227 -2.35 26.53 -1.05
C LEU A 227 -3.51 27.54 -1.09
N ASN A 228 -4.15 27.79 0.07
CA ASN A 228 -5.15 28.85 0.23
C ASN A 228 -5.26 29.30 1.71
N THR A 229 -6.31 30.06 2.07
CA THR A 229 -6.50 30.56 3.44
C THR A 229 -6.63 29.48 4.51
N SER A 230 -7.13 28.29 4.16
CA SER A 230 -7.38 27.18 5.09
C SER A 230 -6.55 25.93 4.80
N LEU A 231 -5.90 25.84 3.64
CA LEU A 231 -5.23 24.65 3.14
C LEU A 231 -3.71 24.86 3.13
N LEU A 232 -3.01 23.99 3.85
CA LEU A 232 -1.57 23.93 3.92
C LEU A 232 -1.10 22.57 3.40
N ALA A 233 0.05 22.56 2.72
CA ALA A 233 0.73 21.35 2.28
C ALA A 233 2.13 21.31 2.88
N ASP A 234 2.50 20.17 3.46
CA ASP A 234 3.90 19.88 3.75
C ASP A 234 4.52 19.34 2.45
N ILE A 235 5.56 20.02 1.97
CA ILE A 235 6.29 19.65 0.76
C ILE A 235 7.60 19.03 1.18
N LYS A 236 7.87 17.81 0.72
CA LYS A 236 9.17 17.15 0.90
C LYS A 236 9.79 16.89 -0.46
N LEU A 237 11.01 17.38 -0.69
CA LEU A 237 11.80 17.04 -1.85
C LEU A 237 12.86 16.02 -1.42
N THR A 238 12.82 14.82 -1.99
CA THR A 238 13.76 13.74 -1.67
C THR A 238 14.43 13.21 -2.93
N PRO A 239 15.60 12.57 -2.83
CA PRO A 239 16.03 11.60 -3.84
C PRO A 239 14.99 10.49 -4.00
N ASN A 240 14.95 9.86 -5.17
CA ASN A 240 14.16 8.65 -5.36
C ASN A 240 14.91 7.39 -4.87
N GLN A 241 16.24 7.38 -4.95
CA GLN A 241 17.08 6.28 -4.50
C GLN A 241 17.55 6.50 -3.06
N PHE A 242 17.32 5.53 -2.18
CA PHE A 242 17.83 5.52 -0.81
C PHE A 242 19.34 5.21 -0.78
N LEU A 243 20.00 5.54 0.33
CA LEU A 243 21.42 5.20 0.54
C LEU A 243 21.71 3.68 0.50
N SER A 244 20.68 2.86 0.73
CA SER A 244 20.73 1.40 0.66
C SER A 244 20.62 0.85 -0.78
N ASN A 245 20.46 1.72 -1.79
CA ASN A 245 20.22 1.41 -3.19
C ASN A 245 18.84 0.85 -3.54
N THR A 246 17.91 0.75 -2.59
CA THR A 246 16.48 0.61 -2.89
C THR A 246 15.88 1.95 -3.32
N PHE A 247 14.65 1.94 -3.80
CA PHE A 247 13.96 3.12 -4.34
C PHE A 247 12.66 3.38 -3.61
N LEU A 248 12.32 4.66 -3.42
CA LEU A 248 10.99 5.07 -2.99
C LEU A 248 9.97 4.60 -4.04
N PHE A 249 10.15 4.99 -5.31
CA PHE A 249 9.34 4.53 -6.44
C PHE A 249 10.13 3.60 -7.37
N GLN A 250 10.20 2.32 -7.00
CA GLN A 250 10.96 1.29 -7.71
C GLN A 250 10.55 1.09 -9.19
N ASN A 251 9.29 1.32 -9.56
CA ASN A 251 8.85 1.24 -10.96
C ASN A 251 9.24 2.47 -11.79
N ASN A 252 9.75 3.53 -11.16
CA ASN A 252 9.96 4.85 -11.75
C ASN A 252 11.39 5.35 -11.45
N LYS A 253 12.39 4.47 -11.60
CA LYS A 253 13.81 4.74 -11.24
C LYS A 253 14.46 5.82 -12.10
N GLU A 254 13.88 6.11 -13.25
CA GLU A 254 14.33 7.14 -14.17
C GLU A 254 14.17 8.55 -13.61
N PHE A 255 13.33 8.74 -12.58
CA PHE A 255 13.21 10.00 -11.86
C PHE A 255 14.23 10.06 -10.73
N ASN A 256 15.03 11.12 -10.72
CA ASN A 256 16.11 11.34 -9.76
C ASN A 256 15.57 11.78 -8.40
N TYR A 257 14.50 12.59 -8.42
CA TYR A 257 13.92 13.21 -7.25
C TYR A 257 12.41 13.00 -7.21
N VAL A 258 11.85 13.10 -6.01
CA VAL A 258 10.43 12.98 -5.73
C VAL A 258 10.01 14.17 -4.88
N ILE A 259 8.93 14.83 -5.27
CA ILE A 259 8.19 15.75 -4.40
C ILE A 259 7.01 14.98 -3.80
N ASP A 260 7.00 14.86 -2.49
CA ASP A 260 5.89 14.40 -1.65
C ASP A 260 5.11 15.64 -1.18
N ILE A 261 3.83 15.73 -1.55
CA ILE A 261 2.92 16.83 -1.21
C ILE A 261 1.84 16.27 -0.29
N ASP A 262 2.06 16.40 1.02
CA ASP A 262 1.16 15.92 2.06
C ASP A 262 0.21 17.05 2.48
N LEU A 263 -1.09 16.87 2.20
CA LEU A 263 -2.10 17.89 2.46
C LEU A 263 -2.56 17.84 3.91
N ARG A 264 -2.44 18.96 4.63
CA ARG A 264 -2.88 19.09 6.02
C ARG A 264 -4.13 19.95 6.08
N LEU A 265 -5.28 19.30 6.31
CA LEU A 265 -6.54 19.91 6.74
C LEU A 265 -6.97 19.28 8.07
N GLY A 266 -7.80 19.97 8.85
CA GLY A 266 -8.51 19.38 9.98
C GLY A 266 -9.66 18.45 9.57
N VAL A 267 -9.55 17.73 8.45
CA VAL A 267 -10.63 16.87 7.94
C VAL A 267 -10.08 15.53 7.42
N ASP A 268 -10.77 14.46 7.80
CA ASP A 268 -10.35 13.06 7.65
C ASP A 268 -10.50 12.48 6.21
N SER A 269 -10.90 13.28 5.20
CA SER A 269 -11.38 12.75 3.89
C SER A 269 -10.85 13.45 2.63
N PHE A 270 -9.63 14.00 2.63
CA PHE A 270 -9.06 14.71 1.47
C PHE A 270 -8.99 13.83 0.18
N GLN A 271 -8.90 12.51 0.32
CA GLN A 271 -8.80 11.57 -0.81
C GLN A 271 -10.07 11.52 -1.64
N ASP A 272 -11.21 11.74 -1.00
CA ASP A 272 -12.51 11.77 -1.64
C ASP A 272 -12.63 12.86 -2.73
N ASN A 273 -11.69 13.81 -2.76
CA ASN A 273 -11.69 14.94 -3.69
C ASN A 273 -10.36 15.11 -4.43
N SER A 274 -9.61 14.02 -4.60
CA SER A 274 -8.24 14.07 -5.16
C SER A 274 -8.13 14.73 -6.53
N ASN A 275 -9.13 14.60 -7.42
CA ASN A 275 -9.14 15.29 -8.72
C ASN A 275 -9.18 16.82 -8.61
N ASN A 276 -9.95 17.34 -7.65
CA ASN A 276 -10.03 18.78 -7.40
C ASN A 276 -8.70 19.28 -6.82
N LEU A 277 -8.19 18.59 -5.78
CA LEU A 277 -6.92 18.91 -5.13
C LEU A 277 -5.73 18.80 -6.10
N LYS A 278 -5.72 17.79 -6.97
CA LYS A 278 -4.73 17.65 -8.04
C LYS A 278 -4.66 18.90 -8.91
N SER A 279 -5.81 19.44 -9.30
CA SER A 279 -5.88 20.63 -10.16
C SER A 279 -5.30 21.86 -9.46
N ILE A 280 -5.62 22.04 -8.17
CA ILE A 280 -5.06 23.12 -7.33
C ILE A 280 -3.55 22.97 -7.18
N ILE A 281 -3.07 21.76 -6.86
CA ILE A 281 -1.64 21.47 -6.75
C ILE A 281 -0.94 21.78 -8.08
N MET A 282 -1.52 21.33 -9.20
CA MET A 282 -0.97 21.58 -10.53
C MET A 282 -0.85 23.08 -10.81
N GLU A 283 -1.88 23.87 -10.52
CA GLU A 283 -1.88 25.32 -10.74
C GLU A 283 -0.80 26.00 -9.89
N GLN A 284 -0.72 25.68 -8.59
CA GLN A 284 0.26 26.26 -7.68
C GLN A 284 1.69 25.89 -8.04
N PHE A 285 1.92 24.65 -8.48
CA PHE A 285 3.25 24.18 -8.85
C PHE A 285 3.65 24.51 -10.30
N GLN A 286 2.74 25.01 -11.15
CA GLN A 286 3.05 25.33 -12.55
C GLN A 286 4.34 26.17 -12.72
N PRO A 287 4.60 27.23 -11.94
CA PRO A 287 5.80 28.05 -12.11
C PRO A 287 7.10 27.25 -11.96
N PHE A 288 7.11 26.24 -11.08
CA PHE A 288 8.24 25.33 -10.93
C PHE A 288 8.24 24.27 -12.04
N LEU A 289 7.11 23.59 -12.22
CA LEU A 289 6.95 22.43 -13.10
C LEU A 289 7.21 22.74 -14.58
N SER A 290 7.04 23.99 -15.01
CA SER A 290 7.40 24.41 -16.38
C SER A 290 8.91 24.37 -16.68
N ASN A 291 9.75 24.22 -15.65
CA ASN A 291 11.22 24.29 -15.77
C ASN A 291 11.91 22.92 -15.63
N VAL A 292 11.15 21.84 -15.41
CA VAL A 292 11.69 20.50 -15.15
C VAL A 292 10.93 19.44 -15.94
N ASP A 293 11.56 18.28 -16.16
CA ASP A 293 10.88 17.10 -16.69
C ASP A 293 10.23 16.33 -15.52
N TRP A 294 8.91 16.15 -15.57
CA TRP A 294 8.15 15.63 -14.43
C TRP A 294 6.90 14.84 -14.82
N THR A 295 6.44 14.00 -13.89
CA THR A 295 5.11 13.36 -13.95
C THR A 295 4.56 13.13 -12.54
N PHE A 296 3.26 12.94 -12.41
CA PHE A 296 2.70 12.33 -11.19
C PHE A 296 3.05 10.84 -11.16
N LEU A 297 3.56 10.37 -10.02
CA LEU A 297 3.91 8.97 -9.78
C LEU A 297 2.74 8.21 -9.13
N GLU A 298 2.16 8.80 -8.09
CA GLU A 298 0.98 8.27 -7.41
C GLU A 298 0.04 9.42 -7.04
N ILE A 299 -1.25 9.16 -7.18
CA ILE A 299 -2.34 10.13 -6.94
C ILE A 299 -3.40 9.40 -6.12
N PRO A 300 -3.86 9.98 -4.99
CA PRO A 300 -4.91 9.36 -4.20
C PRO A 300 -6.16 9.09 -5.05
N PHE A 301 -6.80 7.93 -4.85
CA PHE A 301 -8.03 7.58 -5.57
C PHE A 301 -9.16 8.52 -5.21
N HIS A 302 -10.01 8.83 -6.19
CA HIS A 302 -11.14 9.74 -6.02
C HIS A 302 -12.44 8.98 -5.69
N LYS A 303 -12.91 9.09 -4.45
CA LYS A 303 -14.24 8.64 -4.01
C LYS A 303 -15.13 9.88 -3.83
N GLY A 304 -15.73 10.39 -4.91
CA GLY A 304 -16.40 11.70 -4.90
C GLY A 304 -17.28 11.98 -3.68
N ASN A 305 -16.89 12.99 -2.89
CA ASN A 305 -17.60 13.40 -1.67
C ASN A 305 -18.02 14.88 -1.77
N LYS A 306 -19.25 15.08 -2.23
CA LYS A 306 -19.81 16.40 -2.49
C LYS A 306 -19.86 17.30 -1.25
N ILE A 307 -20.19 16.75 -0.08
CA ILE A 307 -20.29 17.51 1.17
C ILE A 307 -18.91 18.07 1.54
N GLU A 308 -17.88 17.23 1.48
CA GLU A 308 -16.53 17.67 1.79
C GLU A 308 -15.96 18.60 0.72
N LEU A 309 -16.28 18.34 -0.55
CA LEU A 309 -15.93 19.23 -1.65
C LEU A 309 -16.50 20.64 -1.45
N GLU A 310 -17.77 20.75 -1.03
CA GLU A 310 -18.41 22.04 -0.73
C GLU A 310 -17.69 22.79 0.41
N LYS A 311 -17.19 22.09 1.45
CA LYS A 311 -16.38 22.72 2.50
C LYS A 311 -15.04 23.23 1.97
N ILE A 312 -14.35 22.43 1.16
CA ILE A 312 -13.08 22.83 0.52
C ILE A 312 -13.32 24.02 -0.41
N MET A 313 -14.39 24.02 -1.19
CA MET A 313 -14.73 25.11 -2.10
C MET A 313 -15.08 26.42 -1.38
N GLN A 314 -15.57 26.39 -0.14
CA GLN A 314 -15.81 27.60 0.64
C GLN A 314 -14.53 28.32 1.09
N THR A 315 -13.35 27.69 0.91
CA THR A 315 -12.06 28.27 1.31
C THR A 315 -11.23 28.80 0.13
N PHE A 316 -11.76 28.64 -1.09
CA PHE A 316 -11.31 29.28 -2.33
C PHE A 316 -12.15 30.52 -2.63
#